data_AF-S7RGW2-F1
#
_entry.id   AF-S7RGW2-F1
#
_cell.length_a   1.000
_cell.length_b   1.000
_cell.length_c   1.000
_cell.angle_alpha   90.00
_cell.angle_beta   90.00
_cell.angle_gamma   90.00
#
_symmetry.space_group_name_H-M   'P 1'
#
loop_
_entity.id
_entity.type
_entity.pdbx_description
1 polymer ?
#
loop_
_entity_poly.entity_id
_entity_poly.type
_entity_poly.pdbx_seq_one_letter_code
_entity_poly.pdbx_strand_id
1 'polypeptide(L)'
;MVVFIVLSTLNFVKAALYVVSPAAGSTCHGGQPCTVTWLDNGEEPLLSSIGACTVGLYTGTDELLQQIEPVNVGSAHSLQFTPDPAVGPNGDD
;
A
#
# COMPACT_ATOMS: atom_id res chain seq x y z
N MET A 1 -8.59 -38.48 35.16
CA MET A 1 -8.25 -37.13 34.68
C MET A 1 -8.31 -37.17 33.16
N VAL A 2 -9.37 -36.63 32.54
CA VAL A 2 -9.50 -36.59 31.08
C VAL A 2 -8.72 -35.37 30.59
N VAL A 3 -7.76 -35.56 29.68
CA VAL A 3 -7.00 -34.48 29.05
C VAL A 3 -7.63 -34.21 27.69
N PHE A 4 -8.15 -33.00 27.49
CA PHE A 4 -8.59 -32.52 26.18
C PHE A 4 -7.45 -31.78 25.50
N ILE A 5 -7.03 -32.25 24.33
CA ILE A 5 -6.09 -31.55 23.45
C ILE A 5 -6.92 -30.74 22.46
N VAL A 6 -6.84 -29.41 22.54
CA VAL A 6 -7.42 -28.51 21.53
C VAL A 6 -6.40 -28.36 20.42
N LEU A 7 -6.74 -28.81 19.20
CA LEU A 7 -5.93 -28.60 18.01
C LEU A 7 -6.34 -27.26 17.36
N SER A 8 -5.48 -26.25 17.45
CA SER A 8 -5.70 -24.96 16.78
C SER A 8 -5.24 -25.03 15.33
N THR A 9 -6.12 -24.72 14.38
CA THR A 9 -5.76 -24.56 12.95
C THR A 9 -5.11 -23.20 12.74
N LEU A 10 -3.82 -23.18 12.41
CA LEU A 10 -3.11 -21.96 12.00
C LEU A 10 -3.45 -21.66 10.52
N ASN A 11 -4.27 -20.64 10.27
CA ASN A 11 -4.54 -20.15 8.92
C ASN A 11 -3.45 -19.16 8.52
N PHE A 12 -2.58 -19.55 7.59
CA PHE A 12 -1.64 -18.63 6.95
C PHE A 12 -2.37 -17.90 5.82
N VAL A 13 -2.79 -16.67 6.08
CA VAL A 13 -3.41 -15.80 5.08
C VAL A 13 -2.35 -14.78 4.59
N LYS A 14 -2.27 -14.59 3.27
CA LYS A 14 -1.46 -13.51 2.69
C LYS A 14 -2.29 -12.24 2.63
N ALA A 15 -2.02 -11.30 3.53
CA ALA A 15 -2.56 -9.94 3.44
C ALA A 15 -1.80 -9.13 2.41
N ALA A 16 -2.52 -8.56 1.44
CA ALA A 16 -1.97 -7.62 0.48
C ALA A 16 -2.96 -6.47 0.27
N LEU A 17 -2.45 -5.25 0.15
CA LEU A 17 -3.25 -4.09 -0.20
C LEU A 17 -3.65 -4.17 -1.68
N TYR A 18 -4.94 -4.06 -1.99
CA TYR A 18 -5.42 -4.07 -3.38
C TYR A 18 -5.65 -2.65 -3.90
N VAL A 19 -4.63 -2.10 -4.56
CA VAL A 19 -4.67 -0.76 -5.17
C VAL A 19 -5.50 -0.78 -6.46
N VAL A 20 -6.47 0.13 -6.58
CA VAL A 20 -7.35 0.26 -7.76
C VAL A 20 -7.08 1.53 -8.58
N SER A 21 -6.45 2.54 -7.96
CA SER A 21 -5.94 3.72 -8.66
C SER A 21 -4.57 4.10 -8.10
N PRO A 22 -3.62 4.55 -8.94
CA PRO A 22 -3.68 4.53 -10.40
C PRO A 22 -3.73 3.09 -10.96
N ALA A 23 -4.56 2.86 -11.98
CA ALA A 23 -4.64 1.56 -12.64
C ALA A 23 -3.42 1.33 -13.53
N ALA A 24 -3.14 0.08 -13.90
CA ALA A 24 -2.03 -0.26 -14.80
C ALA A 24 -2.07 0.59 -16.09
N GLY A 25 -0.95 1.24 -16.42
CA GLY A 25 -0.85 2.15 -17.58
C GLY A 25 -1.31 3.59 -17.33
N SER A 26 -1.81 3.92 -16.14
CA SER A 26 -2.10 5.30 -15.74
C SER A 26 -0.82 6.04 -15.35
N THR A 27 -0.85 7.36 -15.50
CA THR A 27 0.30 8.22 -15.18
C THR A 27 -0.08 9.26 -14.15
N CYS A 28 0.74 9.40 -13.12
CA CYS A 28 0.79 10.59 -12.27
C CYS A 28 1.99 11.45 -12.69
N HIS A 29 1.85 12.76 -12.62
CA HIS A 29 2.88 13.70 -13.06
C HIS A 29 3.54 14.40 -11.87
N GLY A 30 4.85 14.65 -11.99
CA GLY A 30 5.61 15.45 -11.02
C GLY A 30 4.99 16.84 -10.83
N GLY A 31 4.98 17.31 -9.59
CA GLY A 31 4.40 18.59 -9.21
C GLY A 31 2.87 18.65 -9.25
N GLN A 32 2.18 17.57 -9.65
CA GLN A 32 0.73 17.48 -9.67
C GLN A 32 0.21 16.50 -8.62
N PRO A 33 -0.94 16.78 -7.97
CA PRO A 33 -1.53 15.82 -7.03
C PRO A 33 -1.84 14.48 -7.70
N CYS A 34 -1.42 13.40 -7.05
CA CYS A 34 -1.70 12.02 -7.42
C CYS A 34 -2.48 11.35 -6.30
N THR A 35 -3.59 10.69 -6.64
CA THR A 35 -4.43 9.98 -5.66
C THR A 35 -4.32 8.48 -5.87
N VAL A 36 -3.83 7.80 -4.84
CA VAL A 36 -3.82 6.34 -4.73
C VAL A 36 -5.08 5.92 -3.98
N THR A 37 -5.82 4.94 -4.49
CA THR A 37 -6.98 4.36 -3.82
C THR A 37 -6.88 2.85 -3.80
N TRP A 38 -7.42 2.24 -2.76
CA TRP A 38 -7.45 0.79 -2.59
C TRP A 38 -8.82 0.31 -2.17
N LEU A 39 -9.10 -0.96 -2.45
CA LEU A 39 -10.35 -1.62 -2.10
C LEU A 39 -10.21 -2.32 -0.75
N ASP A 40 -11.25 -2.19 0.08
CA ASP A 40 -11.56 -3.13 1.15
C ASP A 40 -12.87 -3.83 0.77
N ASN A 41 -12.83 -5.14 0.58
CA ASN A 41 -14.00 -5.94 0.25
C ASN A 41 -14.63 -6.60 1.48
N GLY A 42 -14.09 -6.35 2.68
CA GLY A 42 -14.57 -6.94 3.94
C GLY A 42 -14.23 -8.43 4.11
N GLU A 43 -13.40 -9.00 3.24
CA GLU A 43 -12.93 -10.38 3.38
C GLU A 43 -11.60 -10.43 4.13
N GLU A 44 -11.40 -11.49 4.90
CA GLU A 44 -10.13 -11.66 5.61
C GLU A 44 -8.96 -11.88 4.62
N PRO A 45 -7.80 -11.25 4.86
CA PRO A 45 -7.47 -10.43 6.02
C PRO A 45 -7.92 -8.97 5.83
N LEU A 46 -8.64 -8.44 6.82
CA LEU A 46 -9.16 -7.07 6.79
C LEU A 46 -8.03 -6.04 6.81
N LEU A 47 -8.21 -4.88 6.16
CA LEU A 47 -7.21 -3.80 6.22
C LEU A 47 -6.97 -3.29 7.66
N SER A 48 -7.99 -3.38 8.52
CA SER A 48 -7.88 -3.08 9.94
C SER A 48 -6.87 -3.96 10.69
N SER A 49 -6.57 -5.15 10.17
CA SER A 49 -5.52 -6.03 10.69
C SER A 49 -4.10 -5.67 10.20
N ILE A 50 -3.99 -4.90 9.12
CA ILE A 50 -2.71 -4.39 8.58
C ILE A 50 -2.30 -3.11 9.32
N GLY A 51 -3.20 -2.13 9.43
CA GLY A 51 -2.96 -0.90 10.18
C GLY A 51 -2.06 0.13 9.47
N ALA A 52 -1.08 0.67 10.19
CA ALA A 52 -0.20 1.72 9.69
C ALA A 52 0.86 1.18 8.72
N CYS A 53 0.95 1.78 7.53
CA CYS A 53 1.89 1.40 6.48
C CYS A 53 2.79 2.58 6.11
N THR A 54 4.06 2.28 5.83
CA THR A 54 4.95 3.22 5.14
C THR A 54 4.65 3.21 3.65
N VAL A 55 4.82 4.37 3.01
CA VAL A 55 4.59 4.53 1.56
C VAL A 55 5.81 5.21 0.95
N GLY A 56 6.22 4.75 -0.23
CA GLY A 56 7.32 5.36 -0.98
C GLY A 56 7.05 5.29 -2.48
N LEU A 57 7.57 6.27 -3.20
CA LEU A 57 7.68 6.25 -4.66
C LEU A 57 8.99 5.56 -5.02
N TYR A 58 8.92 4.49 -5.80
CA TYR A 58 10.07 3.68 -6.20
C TYR A 58 10.21 3.63 -7.72
N THR A 59 11.42 3.35 -8.19
CA THR A 59 11.73 3.09 -9.60
C THR A 59 12.57 1.82 -9.76
N GLY A 60 12.51 1.21 -10.95
CA GLY A 60 13.36 0.08 -11.32
C GLY A 60 13.34 -1.07 -10.32
N THR A 61 14.51 -1.42 -9.79
CA THR A 61 14.74 -2.49 -8.81
C THR A 61 14.56 -2.00 -7.37
N ASP A 62 13.43 -1.37 -7.08
CA ASP A 62 13.06 -0.85 -5.75
C ASP A 62 13.98 0.28 -5.22
N GLU A 63 14.48 1.14 -6.11
CA GLU A 63 15.17 2.36 -5.69
C GLU A 63 14.14 3.39 -5.18
N LEU A 64 14.27 3.81 -3.92
CA LEU A 64 13.40 4.82 -3.31
C LEU A 64 13.72 6.21 -3.86
N LEU A 65 12.75 6.82 -4.54
CA LEU A 65 12.86 8.20 -5.05
C LEU A 65 12.28 9.23 -4.09
N GLN A 66 11.18 8.89 -3.41
CA GLN A 66 10.51 9.81 -2.49
C GLN A 66 9.83 9.05 -1.37
N GLN A 67 10.14 9.41 -0.13
CA GLN A 67 9.37 8.98 1.03
C GLN A 67 8.04 9.74 1.07
N ILE A 68 6.94 9.02 1.20
CA ILE A 68 5.59 9.58 1.34
C ILE A 68 5.15 9.42 2.80
N GLU A 69 4.32 10.35 3.28
CA GLU A 69 3.79 10.30 4.65
C GLU A 69 3.08 8.95 4.88
N PRO A 70 3.40 8.24 5.98
CA PRO A 70 2.74 6.99 6.32
C PRO A 70 1.22 7.14 6.43
N VAL A 71 0.50 6.09 6.05
CA VAL A 71 -0.97 6.06 6.09
C VAL A 71 -1.46 4.82 6.81
N ASN A 72 -2.48 4.97 7.65
CA ASN A 72 -3.18 3.84 8.24
C ASN A 72 -4.23 3.31 7.24
N VAL A 73 -3.88 2.23 6.55
CA VAL A 73 -4.75 1.61 5.53
C VAL A 73 -5.96 0.92 6.17
N GLY A 74 -5.91 0.62 7.47
CA GLY A 74 -7.05 0.09 8.22
C GLY A 74 -8.14 1.11 8.52
N SER A 75 -7.87 2.40 8.33
CA SER A 75 -8.85 3.48 8.53
C SER A 75 -9.07 4.37 7.29
N ALA A 76 -8.11 4.40 6.37
CA ALA A 76 -8.18 5.18 5.14
C ALA A 76 -8.33 4.26 3.93
N HIS A 77 -8.94 4.76 2.86
CA HIS A 77 -9.10 4.05 1.57
C HIS A 77 -8.42 4.79 0.40
N SER A 78 -7.70 5.85 0.73
CA SER A 78 -6.99 6.67 -0.23
C SER A 78 -5.84 7.42 0.42
N LEU A 79 -4.84 7.74 -0.38
CA LEU A 79 -3.74 8.64 -0.06
C LEU A 79 -3.56 9.59 -1.24
N GLN A 80 -3.48 10.89 -0.96
CA GLN A 80 -3.07 11.88 -1.94
C GLN A 80 -1.65 12.34 -1.63
N PHE A 81 -0.78 12.33 -2.64
CA PHE A 81 0.58 12.86 -2.54
C PHE A 81 0.95 13.59 -3.84
N THR A 82 1.98 14.42 -3.78
CA THR A 82 2.54 15.08 -4.97
C THR A 82 3.91 14.49 -5.24
N PRO A 83 4.14 13.82 -6.39
CA PRO A 83 5.46 13.39 -6.77
C PRO A 83 6.39 14.60 -6.96
N ASP A 84 7.60 14.55 -6.43
CA ASP A 84 8.61 15.56 -6.65
C ASP A 84 9.03 15.53 -8.14
N PRO A 85 8.91 16.64 -8.90
CA PRO A 85 9.30 16.65 -10.30
C PRO A 85 10.82 16.48 -10.52
N ALA A 86 11.65 16.69 -9.49
CA ALA A 86 13.12 16.59 -9.59
C ALA A 86 13.66 15.16 -9.38
N VAL A 87 12.81 14.16 -9.07
CA VAL A 87 13.26 12.79 -8.80
C VAL A 87 13.02 11.85 -10.00
N GLY A 88 13.98 10.96 -10.25
CA GLY A 88 13.92 9.96 -11.31
C GLY A 88 14.41 10.44 -12.69
N PRO A 89 14.41 9.56 -13.72
CA PRO A 89 15.08 9.81 -15.01
C PRO A 89 14.49 10.93 -15.89
N ASN A 90 13.37 11.55 -15.48
CA ASN A 90 12.79 12.71 -16.18
C ASN A 90 12.83 13.99 -15.32
N GLY A 91 13.71 14.03 -14.31
CA GLY A 91 13.91 15.19 -13.45
C GLY A 91 15.01 16.15 -13.91
N ASP A 92 15.99 15.70 -14.69
CA ASP A 92 17.10 16.52 -15.27
C ASP A 92 17.98 15.68 -16.25
N ASP A 93 17.38 15.04 -17.27
CA ASP A 93 18.10 14.53 -18.47
C ASP A 93 17.78 15.42 -19.69
#